data_AF-A0A814HTS3-F1
#
_entry.id   AF-A0A814HTS3-F1
#
_cell.length_a   1.000
_cell.length_b   1.000
_cell.length_c   1.000
_cell.angle_alpha   90.00
_cell.angle_beta   90.00
_cell.angle_gamma   90.00
#
_symmetry.space_group_name_H-M   'P 1'
#
loop_
_entity.id
_entity.type
_entity.pdbx_description
1 polymer ?
#
loop_
_entity_poly.entity_id
_entity_poly.type
_entity_poly.pdbx_seq_one_letter_code
_entity_poly.pdbx_strand_id
1 'polypeptide(L)'
;MNRFSDIDCSFQKLIPIYGYLSEKLVTIEEALQSIQSQIDELPYYIKIAKKHCHYPSEHGLTHDESASIYIYTMEWGEQTLYRVLNKTLRNENRHLLKVWFPYLKLFDTALNKLPTVKEIVWRGVAEDIGKIFAKNQIITWWSINSCSSSVNIIKEFLGNEKNSTMFLIEAVNGKKVSGYTEYESEDEIILRMGTEFRVKSNALDHPNGLYVVHLIEIDEENNNHTSTLASSRNQISSKNLLKIDHKNKSKHNKYKQNAITAAGGSKEGEDFDRLNSPQGIFIDEKKNIFIADCYNHRILEWKCNTKEGILIAGGNGKGNKMNQLNHPTDVIVDQQNHSIIIADSENRRVIQWLNQNQQILIKNINCRGLAMDKNGFLYVSDYKKNEVRRWKMGEYNNEGLVVAGENGKGDQLNHLNFPTFIFVDEDQSVYVSDCNNHRVMKWRKDAKEGTIVAGGNGYGGNLDQLSYPRGVIVDDLGQIYVADLGNDRVMRWCEGKEEGEVVVGRNGQGNQLDHPCGLSFDDEGNLYVANFRNHRIQKFEMIL
;
A
#
# COMPACT_ATOMS: atom_id res chain seq x y z
N MET A 1 19.61 -3.78 -30.22
CA MET A 1 18.99 -4.50 -29.09
C MET A 1 18.50 -3.47 -28.12
N ASN A 2 17.23 -3.55 -27.70
CA ASN A 2 16.37 -2.38 -27.72
C ASN A 2 15.66 -2.13 -26.37
N ARG A 3 15.98 -1.00 -25.72
CA ARG A 3 15.45 -0.56 -24.40
C ARG A 3 13.94 -0.36 -24.29
N PHE A 4 13.22 -0.44 -25.41
CA PHE A 4 11.77 -0.26 -25.46
C PHE A 4 11.00 -1.58 -25.65
N SER A 5 11.65 -2.75 -25.50
CA SER A 5 11.00 -4.08 -25.57
C SER A 5 10.29 -4.51 -24.28
N ASP A 6 10.33 -3.69 -23.25
CA ASP A 6 9.94 -4.03 -21.89
C ASP A 6 8.59 -3.37 -21.53
N ILE A 7 7.46 -3.98 -21.89
CA ILE A 7 6.11 -3.59 -21.42
C ILE A 7 5.45 -4.74 -20.66
N ASP A 8 4.73 -4.38 -19.59
CA ASP A 8 3.82 -5.30 -18.93
C ASP A 8 2.48 -5.32 -19.68
N CYS A 9 2.19 -6.46 -20.31
CA CYS A 9 0.95 -6.67 -21.06
C CYS A 9 -0.15 -7.34 -20.20
N SER A 10 0.13 -7.62 -18.92
CA SER A 10 -0.83 -8.27 -18.02
C SER A 10 -1.87 -7.30 -17.45
N PHE A 11 -1.56 -6.00 -17.40
CA PHE A 11 -2.39 -4.92 -16.82
C PHE A 11 -2.99 -5.24 -15.46
N GLN A 12 -2.37 -6.14 -14.70
CA GLN A 12 -2.78 -6.36 -13.34
C GLN A 12 -2.61 -5.06 -12.55
N LYS A 13 -3.61 -4.71 -11.75
CA LYS A 13 -3.52 -3.56 -10.86
C LYS A 13 -2.55 -3.91 -9.74
N LEU A 14 -1.26 -3.66 -9.97
CA LEU A 14 -0.24 -3.82 -8.93
C LEU A 14 -0.42 -2.74 -7.87
N ILE A 15 -0.09 -3.09 -6.63
CA ILE A 15 -0.18 -2.15 -5.51
C ILE A 15 0.89 -1.05 -5.68
N PRO A 16 0.56 0.22 -5.39
CA PRO A 16 1.51 1.32 -5.47
C PRO A 16 2.77 1.16 -4.61
N ILE A 17 3.91 1.61 -5.13
CA ILE A 17 5.20 1.58 -4.43
C ILE A 17 5.58 3.00 -4.01
N TYR A 18 5.32 3.37 -2.76
CA TYR A 18 5.73 4.67 -2.21
C TYR A 18 6.77 4.53 -1.09
N GLY A 19 7.26 3.32 -0.83
CA GLY A 19 8.20 3.04 0.27
C GLY A 19 9.55 3.71 0.11
N TYR A 20 10.03 3.75 -1.13
CA TYR A 20 11.28 4.41 -1.47
C TYR A 20 11.30 5.90 -1.07
N LEU A 21 10.15 6.59 -1.03
CA LEU A 21 10.08 8.01 -0.65
C LEU A 21 10.59 8.29 0.77
N SER A 22 10.48 7.32 1.68
CA SER A 22 10.97 7.38 3.06
C SER A 22 12.43 6.98 3.23
N GLU A 23 13.08 6.46 2.19
CA GLU A 23 14.51 6.14 2.26
C GLU A 23 15.37 7.38 2.46
N LYS A 24 16.51 7.18 3.13
CA LYS A 24 17.54 8.21 3.20
C LYS A 24 18.16 8.36 1.81
N LEU A 25 18.45 9.60 1.43
CA LEU A 25 19.24 9.85 0.24
C LEU A 25 20.69 9.40 0.52
N VAL A 26 21.22 8.53 -0.33
CA VAL A 26 22.55 7.89 -0.19
C VAL A 26 23.32 8.03 -1.50
N THR A 27 24.60 7.67 -1.49
CA THR A 27 25.43 7.64 -2.71
C THR A 27 24.94 6.57 -3.68
N ILE A 28 25.29 6.66 -4.96
CA ILE A 28 24.85 5.67 -5.96
C ILE A 28 25.43 4.26 -5.68
N GLU A 29 26.63 4.17 -5.11
CA GLU A 29 27.25 2.90 -4.71
C GLU A 29 26.46 2.22 -3.59
N GLU A 30 26.09 2.98 -2.55
CA GLU A 30 25.24 2.50 -1.46
C GLU A 30 23.84 2.15 -1.96
N ALA A 31 23.30 2.98 -2.85
CA ALA A 31 21.96 2.81 -3.40
C ALA A 31 21.79 1.50 -4.18
N LEU A 32 22.86 1.07 -4.85
CA LEU A 32 22.90 -0.12 -5.71
C LEU A 32 23.56 -1.32 -5.03
N GLN A 33 24.03 -1.20 -3.78
CA GLN A 33 24.80 -2.24 -3.10
C GLN A 33 24.06 -3.58 -3.02
N SER A 34 22.77 -3.56 -2.65
CA SER A 34 21.96 -4.75 -2.45
C SER A 34 21.60 -5.50 -3.73
N ILE A 35 21.83 -4.91 -4.90
CA ILE A 35 21.51 -5.48 -6.21
C ILE A 35 22.74 -5.82 -7.06
N GLN A 36 23.95 -5.60 -6.54
CA GLN A 36 25.20 -5.90 -7.26
C GLN A 36 25.31 -7.38 -7.69
N SER A 37 24.70 -8.29 -6.94
CA SER A 37 24.68 -9.72 -7.30
C SER A 37 23.68 -10.08 -8.40
N GLN A 38 22.80 -9.15 -8.77
CA GLN A 38 21.75 -9.36 -9.78
C GLN A 38 22.10 -8.76 -11.15
N ILE A 39 23.17 -7.94 -11.22
CA ILE A 39 23.59 -7.23 -12.43
C ILE A 39 25.09 -7.40 -12.60
N ASP A 40 25.47 -8.06 -13.69
CA ASP A 40 26.85 -8.30 -14.04
C ASP A 40 27.63 -6.97 -14.17
N GLU A 41 28.81 -6.96 -13.55
CA GLU A 41 29.76 -5.85 -13.60
C GLU A 41 29.21 -4.49 -13.09
N LEU A 42 28.12 -4.47 -12.32
CA LEU A 42 27.49 -3.23 -11.85
C LEU A 42 28.49 -2.22 -11.23
N PRO A 43 29.46 -2.62 -10.37
CA PRO A 43 30.45 -1.68 -9.83
C PRO A 43 31.34 -1.00 -10.87
N TYR A 44 31.58 -1.65 -12.02
CA TYR A 44 32.33 -1.06 -13.14
C TYR A 44 31.49 0.00 -13.85
N TYR A 45 30.21 -0.30 -14.14
CA TYR A 45 29.30 0.64 -14.80
C TYR A 45 28.93 1.84 -13.93
N ILE A 46 28.87 1.69 -12.60
CA ILE A 46 28.73 2.82 -11.67
C ILE A 46 29.89 3.83 -11.84
N LYS A 47 31.13 3.34 -12.02
CA LYS A 47 32.29 4.21 -12.24
C LYS A 47 32.21 4.93 -13.58
N ILE A 48 31.74 4.24 -14.63
CA ILE A 48 31.52 4.86 -15.95
C ILE A 48 30.45 5.95 -15.84
N ALA A 49 29.32 5.65 -15.21
CA ALA A 49 28.24 6.61 -15.03
C ALA A 49 28.72 7.85 -14.29
N LYS A 50 29.46 7.70 -13.17
CA LYS A 50 30.06 8.84 -12.47
C LYS A 50 31.04 9.64 -13.32
N LYS A 51 31.83 8.98 -14.17
CA LYS A 51 32.82 9.65 -15.01
C LYS A 51 32.18 10.46 -16.15
N HIS A 52 31.08 9.97 -16.70
CA HIS A 52 30.47 10.50 -17.92
C HIS A 52 29.18 11.27 -17.71
N CYS A 53 28.55 11.16 -16.53
CA CYS A 53 27.35 11.92 -16.22
C CYS A 53 27.61 13.44 -16.30
N HIS A 54 26.56 14.17 -16.63
CA HIS A 54 26.63 15.61 -16.74
C HIS A 54 26.75 16.27 -15.37
N TYR A 55 27.97 16.65 -15.01
CA TYR A 55 28.29 17.32 -13.76
C TYR A 55 29.45 18.31 -13.96
N PRO A 56 29.35 19.56 -13.47
CA PRO A 56 28.27 20.14 -12.67
C PRO A 56 26.96 20.30 -13.47
N SER A 57 25.84 20.02 -12.81
CA SER A 57 24.51 20.09 -13.42
C SER A 57 23.96 21.51 -13.42
N GLU A 58 23.41 21.94 -14.56
CA GLU A 58 22.67 23.21 -14.67
C GLU A 58 21.35 23.24 -13.89
N HIS A 59 20.83 22.07 -13.51
CA HIS A 59 19.60 21.90 -12.73
C HIS A 59 19.85 21.58 -11.25
N GLY A 60 21.10 21.70 -10.79
CA GLY A 60 21.45 21.50 -9.38
C GLY A 60 21.41 20.03 -8.93
N LEU A 61 21.59 19.08 -9.86
CA LEU A 61 21.80 17.69 -9.51
C LEU A 61 23.17 17.51 -8.84
N THR A 62 23.21 16.68 -7.80
CA THR A 62 24.47 16.19 -7.24
C THR A 62 25.15 15.24 -8.23
N HIS A 63 26.42 14.92 -7.98
CA HIS A 63 27.15 13.97 -8.82
C HIS A 63 26.47 12.59 -8.83
N ASP A 64 26.02 12.10 -7.68
CA ASP A 64 25.31 10.82 -7.56
C ASP A 64 23.92 10.84 -8.23
N GLU A 65 23.18 11.95 -8.12
CA GLU A 65 21.88 12.11 -8.79
C GLU A 65 22.05 12.09 -10.32
N SER A 66 23.02 12.83 -10.85
CA SER A 66 23.32 12.83 -12.29
C SER A 66 23.77 11.45 -12.77
N ALA A 67 24.65 10.78 -12.03
CA ALA A 67 25.08 9.43 -12.33
C ALA A 67 23.92 8.41 -12.28
N SER A 68 22.93 8.61 -11.41
CA SER A 68 21.77 7.72 -11.29
C SER A 68 20.89 7.71 -12.53
N ILE A 69 20.77 8.87 -13.19
CA ILE A 69 20.06 9.01 -14.47
C ILE A 69 20.89 8.40 -15.59
N TYR A 70 22.19 8.70 -15.61
CA TYR A 70 23.08 8.20 -16.65
C TYR A 70 23.08 6.66 -16.69
N ILE A 71 23.34 6.00 -15.57
CA ILE A 71 23.39 4.52 -15.51
C ILE A 71 22.05 3.86 -15.85
N TYR A 72 20.92 4.52 -15.58
CA TYR A 72 19.60 4.01 -15.95
C TYR A 72 19.45 3.88 -17.46
N THR A 73 20.09 4.76 -18.22
CA THR A 73 20.02 4.81 -19.68
C THR A 73 21.13 4.04 -20.39
N MET A 74 22.11 3.54 -19.63
CA MET A 74 23.24 2.81 -20.20
C MET A 74 22.81 1.43 -20.73
N GLU A 75 23.36 1.05 -21.87
CA GLU A 75 23.18 -0.29 -22.44
C GLU A 75 24.46 -1.13 -22.33
N TRP A 76 24.37 -2.27 -21.64
CA TRP A 76 25.45 -3.25 -21.53
C TRP A 76 24.93 -4.67 -21.30
N GLY A 77 25.49 -5.63 -22.03
CA GLY A 77 25.15 -7.05 -21.87
C GLY A 77 23.64 -7.34 -21.94
N GLU A 78 23.22 -8.39 -21.25
CA GLU A 78 21.82 -8.82 -21.22
C GLU A 78 21.05 -8.31 -19.99
N GLN A 79 21.74 -8.01 -18.88
CA GLN A 79 21.16 -7.67 -17.58
C GLN A 79 21.46 -6.21 -17.16
N THR A 80 21.09 -5.23 -17.97
CA THR A 80 21.25 -3.82 -17.60
C THR A 80 20.43 -3.45 -16.38
N LEU A 81 20.81 -2.37 -15.69
CA LEU A 81 20.04 -1.80 -14.59
C LEU A 81 18.59 -1.51 -15.01
N TYR A 82 18.41 -0.94 -16.20
CA TYR A 82 17.09 -0.71 -16.80
C TYR A 82 16.24 -1.99 -16.82
N ARG A 83 16.77 -3.08 -17.38
CA ARG A 83 16.01 -4.33 -17.60
C ARG A 83 15.66 -5.01 -16.29
N VAL A 84 16.63 -5.14 -15.37
CA VAL A 84 16.40 -5.82 -14.09
C VAL A 84 15.43 -5.00 -13.22
N LEU A 85 15.57 -3.68 -13.17
CA LEU A 85 14.65 -2.82 -12.43
C LEU A 85 13.23 -2.92 -13.00
N ASN A 86 13.07 -2.73 -14.31
CA ASN A 86 11.76 -2.72 -14.94
C ASN A 86 11.09 -4.10 -14.89
N LYS A 87 11.85 -5.21 -14.96
CA LYS A 87 11.32 -6.56 -14.68
C LYS A 87 10.80 -6.68 -13.24
N THR A 88 11.52 -6.11 -12.28
CA THR A 88 11.11 -6.13 -10.86
C THR A 88 9.88 -5.25 -10.64
N LEU A 89 9.78 -4.09 -11.29
CA LEU A 89 8.63 -3.17 -11.20
C LEU A 89 7.31 -3.78 -11.70
N ARG A 90 7.37 -4.80 -12.55
CA ARG A 90 6.22 -5.57 -13.06
C ARG A 90 5.87 -6.78 -12.21
N ASN A 91 6.67 -7.09 -11.19
CA ASN A 91 6.44 -8.27 -10.39
C ASN A 91 5.25 -8.05 -9.44
N GLU A 92 4.35 -9.04 -9.39
CA GLU A 92 3.24 -9.10 -8.44
C GLU A 92 3.73 -9.07 -6.99
N ASN A 93 4.83 -9.76 -6.69
CA ASN A 93 5.47 -9.73 -5.39
C ASN A 93 6.26 -8.42 -5.21
N ARG A 94 5.59 -7.42 -4.62
CA ARG A 94 6.15 -6.10 -4.37
C ARG A 94 7.28 -6.10 -3.36
N HIS A 95 7.42 -7.13 -2.52
CA HIS A 95 8.56 -7.24 -1.59
C HIS A 95 9.91 -7.33 -2.31
N LEU A 96 9.95 -7.84 -3.55
CA LEU A 96 11.17 -7.89 -4.36
C LEU A 96 11.72 -6.50 -4.71
N LEU A 97 10.90 -5.45 -4.61
CA LEU A 97 11.32 -4.07 -4.89
C LEU A 97 12.03 -3.39 -3.72
N LYS A 98 11.95 -3.93 -2.49
CA LYS A 98 12.55 -3.29 -1.32
C LYS A 98 14.05 -3.05 -1.50
N VAL A 99 14.76 -4.00 -2.13
CA VAL A 99 16.20 -3.88 -2.41
C VAL A 99 16.53 -2.75 -3.38
N TRP A 100 15.54 -2.24 -4.12
CA TRP A 100 15.68 -1.13 -5.07
C TRP A 100 15.35 0.23 -4.48
N PHE A 101 14.79 0.31 -3.28
CA PHE A 101 14.29 1.58 -2.72
C PHE A 101 15.36 2.67 -2.56
N PRO A 102 16.58 2.37 -2.10
CA PRO A 102 17.64 3.38 -2.06
C PRO A 102 17.92 3.97 -3.44
N TYR A 103 17.96 3.15 -4.49
CA TYR A 103 18.15 3.61 -5.87
C TYR A 103 16.95 4.38 -6.40
N LEU A 104 15.72 3.88 -6.20
CA LEU A 104 14.50 4.59 -6.60
C LEU A 104 14.39 5.96 -5.92
N LYS A 105 14.80 6.08 -4.65
CA LYS A 105 14.86 7.35 -3.93
C LYS A 105 15.85 8.32 -4.57
N LEU A 106 17.06 7.86 -4.88
CA LEU A 106 18.08 8.68 -5.51
C LEU A 106 17.62 9.15 -6.91
N PHE A 107 17.15 8.20 -7.73
CA PHE A 107 16.70 8.45 -9.09
C PHE A 107 15.50 9.40 -9.14
N ASP A 108 14.47 9.18 -8.33
CA ASP A 108 13.28 10.04 -8.29
C ASP A 108 13.59 11.45 -7.76
N THR A 109 14.52 11.56 -6.81
CA THR A 109 15.03 12.85 -6.32
C THR A 109 15.74 13.61 -7.43
N ALA A 110 16.54 12.92 -8.27
CA ALA A 110 17.18 13.51 -9.43
C ALA A 110 16.15 14.00 -10.47
N LEU A 111 15.15 13.16 -10.80
CA LEU A 111 14.08 13.52 -11.74
C LEU A 111 13.23 14.71 -11.27
N ASN A 112 13.08 14.90 -9.95
CA ASN A 112 12.35 16.05 -9.40
C ASN A 112 13.02 17.40 -9.67
N LYS A 113 14.34 17.41 -9.89
CA LYS A 113 15.10 18.63 -10.20
C LYS A 113 15.07 18.99 -11.68
N LEU A 114 14.70 18.05 -12.54
CA LEU A 114 14.69 18.24 -13.99
C LEU A 114 13.38 18.89 -14.47
N PRO A 115 13.42 19.60 -15.63
CA PRO A 115 12.25 20.24 -16.21
C PRO A 115 11.10 19.25 -16.46
N THR A 116 9.90 19.65 -16.07
CA THR A 116 8.67 18.97 -16.47
C THR A 116 8.23 19.45 -17.85
N VAL A 117 7.88 18.52 -18.74
CA VAL A 117 7.36 18.79 -20.08
C VAL A 117 5.92 18.32 -20.20
N LYS A 118 5.10 19.16 -20.86
CA LYS A 118 3.73 18.85 -21.25
C LYS A 118 3.65 18.82 -22.77
N GLU A 119 3.89 17.66 -23.35
CA GLU A 119 3.97 17.48 -24.79
C GLU A 119 3.56 16.08 -25.23
N ILE A 120 3.46 15.88 -26.54
CA ILE A 120 3.23 14.55 -27.11
C ILE A 120 4.57 13.82 -27.14
N VAL A 121 4.61 12.67 -26.47
CA VAL A 121 5.77 11.77 -26.49
C VAL A 121 5.38 10.43 -27.09
N TRP A 122 6.38 9.73 -27.61
CA TRP A 122 6.24 8.48 -28.32
C TRP A 122 7.02 7.38 -27.62
N ARG A 123 6.41 6.19 -27.59
CA ARG A 123 7.06 4.95 -27.12
C ARG A 123 6.66 3.79 -28.03
N GLY A 124 7.63 3.00 -28.47
CA GLY A 124 7.40 1.85 -29.34
C GLY A 124 7.61 0.53 -28.61
N VAL A 125 6.84 -0.49 -29.00
CA VAL A 125 7.00 -1.88 -28.55
C VAL A 125 6.97 -2.82 -29.73
N ALA A 126 7.91 -3.75 -29.73
CA ALA A 126 8.08 -4.82 -30.71
C ALA A 126 7.06 -5.97 -30.57
N GLU A 127 5.81 -5.66 -30.20
CA GLU A 127 4.71 -6.63 -30.03
C GLU A 127 3.36 -6.02 -30.46
N ASP A 128 2.45 -6.83 -31.02
CA ASP A 128 1.06 -6.44 -31.35
C ASP A 128 0.18 -6.60 -30.11
N ILE A 129 0.19 -5.57 -29.28
CA ILE A 129 -0.61 -5.46 -28.06
C ILE A 129 -1.68 -4.37 -28.20
N GLY A 130 -1.69 -3.59 -29.28
CA GLY A 130 -2.60 -2.46 -29.45
C GLY A 130 -4.09 -2.82 -29.31
N LYS A 131 -4.48 -4.03 -29.73
CA LYS A 131 -5.88 -4.51 -29.69
C LYS A 131 -6.47 -4.61 -28.28
N ILE A 132 -5.64 -4.73 -27.25
CA ILE A 132 -6.13 -4.87 -25.87
C ILE A 132 -6.57 -3.54 -25.25
N PHE A 133 -6.24 -2.41 -25.90
CA PHE A 133 -6.57 -1.07 -25.42
C PHE A 133 -7.91 -0.60 -25.97
N ALA A 134 -8.91 -0.53 -25.10
CA ALA A 134 -10.24 -0.04 -25.42
C ALA A 134 -10.39 1.45 -25.07
N LYS A 135 -11.17 2.20 -25.85
CA LYS A 135 -11.50 3.59 -25.55
C LYS A 135 -12.00 3.76 -24.11
N ASN A 136 -11.50 4.78 -23.42
CA ASN A 136 -11.77 5.13 -22.02
C ASN A 136 -11.24 4.15 -20.97
N GLN A 137 -10.52 3.10 -21.35
CA GLN A 137 -9.81 2.26 -20.39
C GLN A 137 -8.78 3.10 -19.63
N ILE A 138 -8.71 2.91 -18.32
CA ILE A 138 -7.66 3.45 -17.46
C ILE A 138 -6.60 2.35 -17.29
N ILE A 139 -5.33 2.72 -17.45
CA ILE A 139 -4.19 1.84 -17.28
C ILE A 139 -3.16 2.51 -16.37
N THR A 140 -2.52 1.73 -15.50
CA THR A 140 -1.41 2.20 -14.66
C THR A 140 -0.13 1.55 -15.14
N TRP A 141 0.89 2.34 -15.44
CA TRP A 141 2.13 1.83 -15.98
C TRP A 141 3.25 1.82 -14.93
N TRP A 142 3.48 0.66 -14.33
CA TRP A 142 4.38 0.53 -13.18
C TRP A 142 5.88 0.58 -13.52
N SER A 143 6.26 0.33 -14.77
CA SER A 143 7.65 0.50 -15.22
C SER A 143 8.00 1.98 -15.42
N ILE A 144 9.29 2.31 -15.34
CA ILE A 144 9.80 3.63 -15.73
C ILE A 144 9.87 3.66 -17.26
N ASN A 145 9.27 4.69 -17.87
CA ASN A 145 9.08 4.73 -19.32
C ASN A 145 9.97 5.78 -19.97
N SER A 146 11.05 5.33 -20.61
CA SER A 146 11.80 6.13 -21.58
C SER A 146 10.96 6.34 -22.85
N CYS A 147 10.76 7.60 -23.20
CA CYS A 147 9.99 8.06 -24.36
C CYS A 147 10.81 9.07 -25.16
N SER A 148 10.41 9.31 -26.41
CA SER A 148 11.01 10.34 -27.26
C SER A 148 9.95 11.33 -27.74
N SER A 149 10.32 12.61 -27.86
CA SER A 149 9.49 13.60 -28.58
C SER A 149 9.44 13.34 -30.09
N SER A 150 10.39 12.56 -30.63
CA SER A 150 10.52 12.26 -32.05
C SER A 150 9.91 10.92 -32.42
N VAL A 151 8.84 10.95 -33.23
CA VAL A 151 8.25 9.74 -33.81
C VAL A 151 9.23 8.99 -34.72
N ASN A 152 10.21 9.69 -35.32
CA ASN A 152 11.17 9.07 -36.22
C ASN A 152 12.15 8.17 -35.47
N ILE A 153 12.59 8.59 -34.28
CA ILE A 153 13.44 7.77 -33.40
C ILE A 153 12.72 6.47 -33.04
N ILE A 154 11.43 6.56 -32.72
CA ILE A 154 10.63 5.36 -32.39
C ILE A 154 10.37 4.48 -33.62
N LYS A 155 10.19 5.05 -34.81
CA LYS A 155 10.06 4.27 -36.05
C LYS A 155 11.36 3.58 -36.44
N GLU A 156 12.51 4.24 -36.29
CA GLU A 156 13.82 3.62 -36.49
C GLU A 156 14.05 2.49 -35.48
N PHE A 157 13.66 2.70 -34.22
CA PHE A 157 13.67 1.68 -33.19
C PHE A 157 12.84 0.44 -33.56
N LEU A 158 11.60 0.62 -34.03
CA LEU A 158 10.71 -0.48 -34.44
C LEU A 158 11.14 -1.13 -35.76
N GLY A 159 11.96 -0.44 -36.56
CA GLY A 159 12.42 -0.91 -37.86
C GLY A 159 11.27 -1.30 -38.80
N ASN A 160 11.44 -2.43 -39.50
CA ASN A 160 10.42 -3.03 -40.39
C ASN A 160 9.65 -4.17 -39.69
N GLU A 161 9.65 -4.22 -38.35
CA GLU A 161 8.98 -5.30 -37.63
C GLU A 161 7.46 -5.26 -37.88
N LYS A 162 6.95 -6.38 -38.41
CA LYS A 162 5.52 -6.62 -38.52
C LYS A 162 4.99 -6.95 -37.12
N ASN A 163 3.81 -6.44 -36.78
CA ASN A 163 3.13 -6.68 -35.49
C ASN A 163 3.79 -5.94 -34.32
N SER A 164 3.76 -4.61 -34.36
CA SER A 164 4.28 -3.72 -33.32
C SER A 164 3.23 -2.72 -32.84
N THR A 165 3.45 -2.14 -31.67
CA THR A 165 2.56 -1.14 -31.08
C THR A 165 3.32 0.15 -30.80
N MET A 166 2.78 1.28 -31.25
CA MET A 166 3.29 2.61 -30.99
C MET A 166 2.30 3.37 -30.10
N PHE A 167 2.80 3.89 -28.99
CA PHE A 167 2.04 4.72 -28.08
C PHE A 167 2.29 6.19 -28.43
N LEU A 168 1.20 6.90 -28.71
CA LEU A 168 1.14 8.37 -28.73
C LEU A 168 0.63 8.80 -27.36
N ILE A 169 1.45 9.49 -26.59
CA ILE A 169 1.14 9.82 -25.20
C ILE A 169 1.10 11.34 -25.06
N GLU A 170 -0.06 11.88 -24.69
CA GLU A 170 -0.18 13.25 -24.20
C GLU A 170 0.32 13.29 -22.75
N ALA A 171 1.62 13.53 -22.58
CA ALA A 171 2.27 13.59 -21.27
C ALA A 171 2.03 14.95 -20.61
N VAL A 172 1.85 14.94 -19.29
CA VAL A 172 1.66 16.12 -18.45
C VAL A 172 2.82 16.29 -17.47
N ASN A 173 3.35 15.18 -16.93
CA ASN A 173 4.43 15.20 -15.94
C ASN A 173 5.74 14.57 -16.45
N GLY A 174 5.95 14.53 -17.76
CA GLY A 174 7.17 13.99 -18.36
C GLY A 174 8.40 14.74 -17.88
N LYS A 175 9.49 14.02 -17.59
CA LYS A 175 10.76 14.62 -17.14
C LYS A 175 11.77 14.61 -18.28
N LYS A 176 12.19 15.80 -18.71
CA LYS A 176 13.22 15.93 -19.75
C LYS A 176 14.58 15.57 -19.17
N VAL A 177 15.16 14.48 -19.64
CA VAL A 177 16.46 13.96 -19.16
C VAL A 177 17.59 14.17 -20.18
N SER A 178 17.30 14.78 -21.33
CA SER A 178 18.31 15.13 -22.34
C SER A 178 19.56 15.77 -21.73
N GLY A 179 20.73 15.28 -22.13
CA GLY A 179 22.02 15.71 -21.59
C GLY A 179 22.43 15.03 -20.28
N TYR A 180 21.56 14.24 -19.64
CA TYR A 180 21.89 13.44 -18.44
C TYR A 180 21.92 11.93 -18.73
N THR A 181 21.79 11.54 -19.98
CA THR A 181 21.74 10.14 -20.44
C THR A 181 22.99 9.78 -21.24
N GLU A 182 23.19 8.48 -21.51
CA GLU A 182 24.27 8.01 -22.42
C GLU A 182 24.10 8.55 -23.86
N TYR A 183 22.90 8.99 -24.21
CA TYR A 183 22.52 9.46 -25.54
C TYR A 183 22.28 10.97 -25.52
N GLU A 184 23.38 11.75 -25.49
CA GLU A 184 23.33 13.22 -25.36
C GLU A 184 22.52 13.91 -26.46
N SER A 185 22.39 13.29 -27.64
CA SER A 185 21.64 13.83 -28.78
C SER A 185 20.15 13.47 -28.81
N GLU A 186 19.68 12.64 -27.86
CA GLU A 186 18.27 12.23 -27.82
C GLU A 186 17.42 13.16 -26.94
N ASP A 187 16.28 13.60 -27.48
CA ASP A 187 15.22 14.25 -26.70
C ASP A 187 14.46 13.21 -25.86
N GLU A 188 15.15 12.64 -24.87
CA GLU A 188 14.63 11.61 -23.99
C GLU A 188 13.80 12.21 -22.85
N ILE A 189 12.61 11.63 -22.67
CA ILE A 189 11.64 12.03 -21.68
C ILE A 189 11.26 10.80 -20.87
N ILE A 190 11.38 10.90 -19.56
CA ILE A 190 10.99 9.83 -18.64
C ILE A 190 9.59 10.11 -18.09
N LEU A 191 8.68 9.15 -18.28
CA LEU A 191 7.44 9.08 -17.50
C LEU A 191 7.71 8.19 -16.28
N ARG A 192 7.20 8.63 -15.13
CA ARG A 192 7.47 7.99 -13.85
C ARG A 192 6.83 6.61 -13.76
N MET A 193 7.35 5.79 -12.85
CA MET A 193 6.68 4.57 -12.46
C MET A 193 5.32 4.88 -11.83
N GLY A 194 4.31 4.09 -12.15
CA GLY A 194 2.95 4.26 -11.65
C GLY A 194 2.15 5.36 -12.35
N THR A 195 2.63 5.91 -13.47
CA THR A 195 1.84 6.91 -14.23
C THR A 195 0.56 6.28 -14.76
N GLU A 196 -0.56 6.97 -14.55
CA GLU A 196 -1.87 6.55 -15.02
C GLU A 196 -2.22 7.21 -16.35
N PHE A 197 -2.84 6.44 -17.23
CA PHE A 197 -3.27 6.91 -18.54
C PHE A 197 -4.71 6.51 -18.81
N ARG A 198 -5.42 7.39 -19.54
CA ARG A 198 -6.69 7.07 -20.18
C ARG A 198 -6.49 6.85 -21.66
N VAL A 199 -6.99 5.74 -22.18
CA VAL A 199 -7.02 5.46 -23.62
C VAL A 199 -8.03 6.38 -24.30
N LYS A 200 -7.56 7.26 -25.20
CA LYS A 200 -8.39 8.30 -25.83
C LYS A 200 -9.35 7.73 -26.88
N SER A 201 -8.90 6.72 -27.61
CA SER A 201 -9.64 6.06 -28.70
C SER A 201 -9.22 4.60 -28.80
N ASN A 202 -10.06 3.77 -29.43
CA ASN A 202 -9.64 2.43 -29.83
C ASN A 202 -8.36 2.53 -30.68
N ALA A 203 -7.49 1.53 -30.57
CA ALA A 203 -6.23 1.52 -31.30
C ALA A 203 -6.47 1.62 -32.82
N LEU A 204 -5.65 2.44 -33.48
CA LEU A 204 -5.68 2.60 -34.92
C LEU A 204 -4.84 1.48 -35.54
N ASP A 205 -5.48 0.67 -36.38
CA ASP A 205 -4.84 -0.41 -37.13
C ASP A 205 -4.28 0.15 -38.45
N HIS A 206 -2.99 -0.02 -38.67
CA HIS A 206 -2.34 0.36 -39.91
C HIS A 206 -2.04 -0.90 -40.75
N PRO A 207 -2.24 -0.89 -42.09
CA PRO A 207 -2.15 -2.08 -42.95
C PRO A 207 -0.82 -2.86 -42.92
N ASN A 208 0.23 -2.30 -42.32
CA ASN A 208 1.54 -2.93 -42.11
C ASN A 208 1.64 -3.71 -40.78
N GLY A 209 0.56 -3.82 -40.00
CA GLY A 209 0.55 -4.49 -38.69
C GLY A 209 1.10 -3.62 -37.55
N LEU A 210 1.10 -2.29 -37.73
CA LEU A 210 1.42 -1.32 -36.68
C LEU A 210 0.13 -0.82 -36.03
N TYR A 211 0.01 -0.98 -34.72
CA TYR A 211 -1.08 -0.36 -33.96
C TYR A 211 -0.63 0.97 -33.34
N VAL A 212 -1.48 1.98 -33.41
CA VAL A 212 -1.27 3.25 -32.68
C VAL A 212 -2.27 3.35 -31.53
N VAL A 213 -1.77 3.37 -30.30
CA VAL A 213 -2.56 3.56 -29.09
C VAL A 213 -2.38 5.00 -28.60
N HIS A 214 -3.49 5.72 -28.45
CA HIS A 214 -3.47 7.10 -27.98
C HIS A 214 -3.78 7.14 -26.48
N LEU A 215 -2.81 7.55 -25.69
CA LEU A 215 -2.89 7.69 -24.24
C LEU A 215 -2.89 9.17 -23.82
N ILE A 216 -3.67 9.49 -22.80
CA ILE A 216 -3.63 10.79 -22.11
C ILE A 216 -3.24 10.52 -20.67
N GLU A 217 -2.16 11.14 -20.21
CA GLU A 217 -1.75 11.07 -18.80
C GLU A 217 -2.83 11.70 -17.91
N ILE A 218 -3.22 10.99 -16.85
CA ILE A 218 -4.18 11.48 -15.86
C ILE A 218 -3.40 12.27 -14.81
N ASP A 219 -3.77 13.55 -14.65
CA ASP A 219 -3.17 14.46 -13.69
C ASP A 219 -4.20 14.81 -12.60
N GLU A 220 -3.99 14.28 -11.39
CA GLU A 220 -4.92 14.48 -10.26
C GLU A 220 -5.01 15.95 -9.82
N GLU A 221 -3.98 16.78 -10.05
CA GLU A 221 -3.98 18.17 -9.60
C GLU A 221 -4.97 19.06 -10.38
N ASN A 222 -5.30 18.70 -11.62
CA ASN A 222 -6.16 19.51 -12.50
C ASN A 222 -7.66 19.15 -12.45
N ASN A 223 -8.05 18.06 -11.78
CA ASN A 223 -9.47 17.66 -11.69
C ASN A 223 -10.28 18.43 -10.63
N ASN A 224 -9.66 19.35 -9.87
CA ASN A 224 -10.35 20.22 -8.90
C ASN A 224 -10.85 21.57 -9.46
N HIS A 225 -10.75 21.79 -10.78
CA HIS A 225 -11.18 23.04 -11.41
C HIS A 225 -12.23 22.88 -12.52
N THR A 226 -13.29 22.10 -12.28
CA THR A 226 -14.54 22.24 -13.05
C THR A 226 -15.81 22.02 -12.21
N SER A 227 -15.91 22.61 -11.02
CA SER A 227 -17.23 22.98 -10.46
C SER A 227 -17.08 24.01 -9.34
N THR A 228 -17.29 25.29 -9.67
CA THR A 228 -18.04 26.30 -8.89
C THR A 228 -17.74 27.69 -9.47
N LEU A 229 -18.52 28.08 -10.48
CA LEU A 229 -18.78 29.49 -10.76
C LEU A 229 -19.87 29.95 -9.80
N ALA A 230 -19.51 30.68 -8.75
CA ALA A 230 -20.35 31.71 -8.13
C ALA A 230 -19.56 32.47 -7.05
N SER A 231 -19.46 33.80 -7.23
CA SER A 231 -19.36 34.88 -6.23
C SER A 231 -18.53 34.61 -4.96
N SER A 232 -17.50 35.37 -4.62
CA SER A 232 -17.57 36.83 -4.43
C SER A 232 -16.17 37.43 -4.29
N ARG A 233 -16.00 38.61 -4.90
CA ARG A 233 -14.88 39.54 -4.66
C ARG A 233 -14.85 40.00 -3.20
N ASN A 234 -13.66 40.06 -2.61
CA ASN A 234 -13.20 41.28 -1.92
C ASN A 234 -11.68 41.28 -1.76
N GLN A 235 -11.08 42.40 -2.19
CA GLN A 235 -9.70 42.81 -1.97
C GLN A 235 -9.47 43.15 -0.49
N ILE A 236 -8.27 42.88 0.03
CA ILE A 236 -7.47 43.69 0.99
C ILE A 236 -6.07 43.05 0.95
N SER A 237 -5.12 43.65 0.24
CA SER A 237 -4.10 44.60 0.74
C SER A 237 -3.05 43.96 1.65
N SER A 238 -1.83 43.89 1.10
CA SER A 238 -0.56 43.53 1.68
C SER A 238 -0.12 44.47 2.82
N LYS A 239 0.24 43.87 3.96
CA LYS A 239 1.39 44.20 4.83
C LYS A 239 1.17 43.55 6.20
N ASN A 240 1.95 42.52 6.51
CA ASN A 240 2.69 42.43 7.78
C ASN A 240 3.62 41.22 7.73
N LEU A 241 4.91 41.52 7.57
CA LEU A 241 5.99 40.65 8.02
C LEU A 241 5.86 40.51 9.54
N LEU A 242 5.59 39.29 10.01
CA LEU A 242 5.97 38.89 11.36
C LEU A 242 6.64 37.52 11.29
N LYS A 243 7.86 37.52 11.84
CA LYS A 243 8.76 36.40 12.07
C LYS A 243 7.99 35.19 12.60
N ILE A 244 8.16 34.04 11.96
CA ILE A 244 7.81 32.75 12.56
C ILE A 244 9.08 31.92 12.61
N ASP A 245 9.46 31.62 13.84
CA ASP A 245 10.52 30.70 14.26
C ASP A 245 10.50 29.40 13.46
N HIS A 246 11.69 28.97 13.05
CA HIS A 246 11.97 27.60 12.66
C HIS A 246 11.72 26.65 13.84
N LYS A 247 10.49 26.14 13.94
CA LYS A 247 10.26 24.82 14.54
C LYS A 247 10.06 23.82 13.40
N ASN A 248 11.11 23.03 13.16
CA ASN A 248 11.08 21.78 12.41
C ASN A 248 9.90 20.92 12.90
N LYS A 249 8.76 21.04 12.21
CA LYS A 249 7.69 20.03 12.27
C LYS A 249 8.08 18.94 11.27
N SER A 250 8.32 17.76 11.81
CA SER A 250 8.47 16.47 11.13
C SER A 250 7.76 16.43 9.77
N LYS A 251 8.56 16.39 8.70
CA LYS A 251 8.14 16.11 7.31
C LYS A 251 7.99 14.60 7.05
N HIS A 252 7.68 13.79 8.07
CA HIS A 252 7.67 12.32 7.95
C HIS A 252 6.28 11.68 7.93
N ASN A 253 5.21 12.46 8.10
CA ASN A 253 3.87 11.90 8.18
C ASN A 253 3.19 11.80 6.80
N LYS A 254 3.17 10.58 6.22
CA LYS A 254 2.56 10.26 4.91
C LYS A 254 1.03 10.28 4.90
N TYR A 255 0.37 10.74 5.96
CA TYR A 255 -1.10 10.74 6.04
C TYR A 255 -1.63 12.11 6.43
N LYS A 256 -2.72 12.53 5.78
CA LYS A 256 -3.47 13.72 6.19
C LYS A 256 -3.96 13.50 7.61
N GLN A 257 -3.65 14.44 8.50
CA GLN A 257 -4.04 14.34 9.92
C GLN A 257 -5.55 14.55 10.11
N ASN A 258 -6.22 15.12 9.12
CA ASN A 258 -7.65 15.35 9.12
C ASN A 258 -8.35 14.05 8.68
N ALA A 259 -8.89 13.30 9.62
CA ALA A 259 -9.64 12.09 9.28
C ALA A 259 -10.98 12.41 8.61
N ILE A 260 -11.41 11.56 7.68
CA ILE A 260 -12.77 11.52 7.14
C ILE A 260 -13.53 10.42 7.87
N THR A 261 -14.75 10.68 8.33
CA THR A 261 -15.59 9.60 8.87
C THR A 261 -16.13 8.79 7.70
N ALA A 262 -15.66 7.54 7.58
CA ALA A 262 -16.01 6.65 6.47
C ALA A 262 -17.29 5.85 6.74
N ALA A 263 -17.56 5.56 8.02
CA ALA A 263 -18.77 4.85 8.47
C ALA A 263 -19.12 5.24 9.92
N GLY A 264 -20.41 5.21 10.24
CA GLY A 264 -20.95 5.59 11.55
C GLY A 264 -21.04 7.10 11.77
N GLY A 265 -21.03 7.51 13.04
CA GLY A 265 -21.15 8.92 13.45
C GLY A 265 -20.56 9.16 14.84
N SER A 266 -20.78 10.35 15.42
CA SER A 266 -20.23 10.71 16.74
C SER A 266 -21.00 10.14 17.93
N LYS A 267 -22.01 9.29 17.70
CA LYS A 267 -22.85 8.71 18.74
C LYS A 267 -23.13 7.25 18.40
N GLU A 268 -23.17 6.43 19.45
CA GLU A 268 -23.65 5.07 19.33
C GLU A 268 -25.13 4.99 18.92
N GLY A 269 -25.51 3.88 18.33
CA GLY A 269 -26.91 3.56 18.05
C GLY A 269 -27.07 2.28 17.24
N GLU A 270 -28.30 1.80 17.17
CA GLU A 270 -28.68 0.56 16.48
C GLU A 270 -29.16 0.80 15.04
N ASP A 271 -29.44 2.05 14.67
CA ASP A 271 -29.75 2.43 13.29
C ASP A 271 -28.59 2.10 12.35
N PHE A 272 -28.87 1.94 11.06
CA PHE A 272 -27.86 1.52 10.08
C PHE A 272 -26.85 2.62 9.72
N ASP A 273 -27.12 3.87 10.08
CA ASP A 273 -26.18 4.99 9.98
C ASP A 273 -25.28 5.13 11.24
N ARG A 274 -25.46 4.27 12.24
CA ARG A 274 -24.71 4.29 13.50
C ARG A 274 -24.02 2.95 13.77
N LEU A 275 -22.92 3.04 14.51
CA LEU A 275 -22.20 1.88 15.02
C LEU A 275 -22.22 1.91 16.54
N ASN A 276 -21.89 0.81 17.17
CA ASN A 276 -21.66 0.71 18.60
C ASN A 276 -20.37 -0.09 18.87
N SER A 277 -19.29 0.68 19.05
CA SER A 277 -17.96 0.18 19.36
C SER A 277 -17.41 -0.82 18.34
N PRO A 278 -17.24 -0.37 17.08
CA PRO A 278 -16.69 -1.23 16.03
C PRO A 278 -15.27 -1.66 16.40
N GLN A 279 -14.95 -2.94 16.14
CA GLN A 279 -13.62 -3.49 16.45
C GLN A 279 -12.85 -3.85 15.18
N GLY A 280 -13.11 -5.02 14.59
CA GLY A 280 -12.47 -5.45 13.36
C GLY A 280 -13.14 -4.85 12.13
N ILE A 281 -12.31 -4.57 11.14
CA ILE A 281 -12.71 -4.05 9.84
C ILE A 281 -11.96 -4.76 8.74
N PHE A 282 -12.63 -4.97 7.62
CA PHE A 282 -12.02 -5.45 6.39
C PHE A 282 -12.49 -4.57 5.23
N ILE A 283 -11.58 -4.27 4.30
CA ILE A 283 -11.88 -3.47 3.12
C ILE A 283 -11.63 -4.31 1.89
N ASP A 284 -12.65 -4.41 1.02
CA ASP A 284 -12.51 -5.11 -0.25
C ASP A 284 -11.93 -4.20 -1.35
N GLU A 285 -11.63 -4.79 -2.52
CA GLU A 285 -11.11 -4.09 -3.70
C GLU A 285 -12.06 -3.03 -4.26
N LYS A 286 -13.34 -3.06 -3.87
CA LYS A 286 -14.36 -2.06 -4.24
C LYS A 286 -14.49 -0.96 -3.19
N LYS A 287 -13.64 -0.97 -2.16
CA LYS A 287 -13.64 -0.07 -1.02
C LYS A 287 -14.91 -0.15 -0.18
N ASN A 288 -15.58 -1.31 -0.17
CA ASN A 288 -16.63 -1.59 0.79
C ASN A 288 -15.99 -1.96 2.13
N ILE A 289 -16.55 -1.42 3.21
CA ILE A 289 -16.04 -1.61 4.57
C ILE A 289 -16.93 -2.62 5.28
N PHE A 290 -16.39 -3.78 5.61
CA PHE A 290 -17.03 -4.79 6.43
C PHE A 290 -16.66 -4.51 7.88
N ILE A 291 -17.66 -4.30 8.74
CA ILE A 291 -17.45 -3.75 10.09
C ILE A 291 -18.05 -4.68 11.12
N ALA A 292 -17.21 -5.19 12.02
CA ALA A 292 -17.66 -5.88 13.22
C ALA A 292 -18.21 -4.86 14.24
N ASP A 293 -19.51 -4.60 14.13
CA ASP A 293 -20.25 -3.68 14.99
C ASP A 293 -20.60 -4.37 16.33
N CYS A 294 -19.56 -4.47 17.17
CA CYS A 294 -19.45 -5.40 18.27
C CYS A 294 -20.64 -5.34 19.24
N TYR A 295 -20.99 -4.16 19.76
CA TYR A 295 -22.06 -4.06 20.76
C TYR A 295 -23.47 -4.05 20.17
N ASN A 296 -23.61 -3.89 18.86
CA ASN A 296 -24.87 -4.12 18.16
C ASN A 296 -25.03 -5.57 17.67
N HIS A 297 -24.06 -6.46 17.97
CA HIS A 297 -24.15 -7.89 17.67
C HIS A 297 -24.41 -8.19 16.17
N ARG A 298 -23.74 -7.44 15.29
CA ARG A 298 -23.94 -7.51 13.83
C ARG A 298 -22.65 -7.23 13.07
N ILE A 299 -22.65 -7.57 11.79
CA ILE A 299 -21.69 -7.02 10.82
C ILE A 299 -22.46 -6.18 9.81
N LEU A 300 -21.91 -5.01 9.49
CA LEU A 300 -22.41 -4.14 8.42
C LEU A 300 -21.41 -4.12 7.25
N GLU A 301 -21.93 -4.07 6.03
CA GLU A 301 -21.18 -3.66 4.84
C GLU A 301 -21.50 -2.19 4.56
N TRP A 302 -20.49 -1.32 4.57
CA TRP A 302 -20.64 0.09 4.26
C TRP A 302 -20.00 0.38 2.92
N LYS A 303 -20.80 0.77 1.93
CA LYS A 303 -20.30 1.08 0.58
C LYS A 303 -19.72 2.48 0.53
N CYS A 304 -18.71 2.67 -0.31
CA CYS A 304 -18.10 3.99 -0.49
C CYS A 304 -19.17 5.05 -0.82
N ASN A 305 -19.08 6.22 -0.17
CA ASN A 305 -20.00 7.36 -0.32
C ASN A 305 -21.47 7.12 0.08
N THR A 306 -21.77 6.07 0.84
CA THR A 306 -23.11 5.85 1.42
C THR A 306 -23.22 6.41 2.84
N LYS A 307 -24.45 6.72 3.27
CA LYS A 307 -24.72 7.28 4.62
C LYS A 307 -25.11 6.23 5.65
N GLU A 308 -25.42 5.01 5.22
CA GLU A 308 -25.89 3.92 6.05
C GLU A 308 -25.25 2.61 5.59
N GLY A 309 -25.00 1.72 6.55
CA GLY A 309 -24.52 0.36 6.29
C GLY A 309 -25.65 -0.60 5.91
N ILE A 310 -25.28 -1.68 5.24
CA ILE A 310 -26.17 -2.77 4.88
C ILE A 310 -25.93 -3.90 5.88
N LEU A 311 -26.98 -4.40 6.52
CA LEU A 311 -26.88 -5.56 7.40
C LEU A 311 -26.58 -6.82 6.57
N ILE A 312 -25.40 -7.40 6.78
CA ILE A 312 -24.99 -8.64 6.10
C ILE A 312 -25.03 -9.86 7.03
N ALA A 313 -25.10 -9.62 8.34
CA ALA A 313 -24.85 -10.63 9.36
C ALA A 313 -25.32 -10.20 10.75
N GLY A 314 -25.92 -11.12 11.51
CA GLY A 314 -26.39 -10.85 12.87
C GLY A 314 -27.58 -9.90 12.88
N GLY A 315 -27.63 -8.97 13.84
CA GLY A 315 -28.73 -7.99 13.96
C GLY A 315 -30.06 -8.58 14.46
N ASN A 316 -30.12 -9.88 14.74
CA ASN A 316 -31.28 -10.57 15.30
C ASN A 316 -31.25 -10.63 16.84
N GLY A 317 -30.66 -9.61 17.45
CA GLY A 317 -30.35 -9.55 18.89
C GLY A 317 -29.17 -10.41 19.31
N LYS A 318 -28.66 -10.13 20.52
CA LYS A 318 -27.61 -10.90 21.18
C LYS A 318 -28.06 -12.35 21.41
N GLY A 319 -27.27 -13.32 20.94
CA GLY A 319 -27.55 -14.73 21.18
C GLY A 319 -26.60 -15.67 20.45
N ASN A 320 -26.86 -16.98 20.55
CA ASN A 320 -25.98 -18.04 20.02
C ASN A 320 -26.61 -18.87 18.89
N LYS A 321 -27.83 -18.52 18.44
CA LYS A 321 -28.47 -19.14 17.27
C LYS A 321 -27.61 -18.93 16.01
N MET A 322 -27.85 -19.70 14.95
CA MET A 322 -27.07 -19.61 13.70
C MET A 322 -27.19 -18.24 13.03
N ASN A 323 -28.31 -17.53 13.23
CA ASN A 323 -28.54 -16.19 12.70
C ASN A 323 -28.28 -15.05 13.70
N GLN A 324 -27.71 -15.35 14.88
CA GLN A 324 -27.40 -14.37 15.93
C GLN A 324 -25.88 -14.31 16.18
N LEU A 325 -25.38 -13.16 16.61
CA LEU A 325 -24.01 -12.98 17.08
C LEU A 325 -24.01 -12.54 18.54
N ASN A 326 -22.84 -12.64 19.15
CA ASN A 326 -22.59 -12.17 20.50
C ASN A 326 -21.19 -11.54 20.58
N HIS A 327 -21.14 -10.20 20.50
CA HIS A 327 -19.91 -9.41 20.46
C HIS A 327 -18.92 -9.89 19.40
N PRO A 328 -19.27 -9.82 18.10
CA PRO A 328 -18.33 -10.12 17.05
C PRO A 328 -17.16 -9.14 17.12
N THR A 329 -15.93 -9.64 17.08
CA THR A 329 -14.74 -8.80 17.25
C THR A 329 -14.01 -8.54 15.97
N ASP A 330 -14.13 -9.45 15.01
CA ASP A 330 -13.42 -9.37 13.76
C ASP A 330 -14.19 -10.02 12.62
N VAL A 331 -13.95 -9.53 11.41
CA VAL A 331 -14.56 -10.02 10.17
C VAL A 331 -13.54 -9.96 9.04
N ILE A 332 -13.48 -11.03 8.26
CA ILE A 332 -12.72 -11.08 7.01
C ILE A 332 -13.62 -11.59 5.89
N VAL A 333 -13.31 -11.22 4.64
CA VAL A 333 -14.03 -11.69 3.46
C VAL A 333 -13.23 -12.80 2.80
N ASP A 334 -13.87 -13.94 2.56
CA ASP A 334 -13.39 -14.95 1.65
C ASP A 334 -13.90 -14.61 0.24
N GLN A 335 -13.04 -13.94 -0.51
CA GLN A 335 -13.35 -13.46 -1.86
C GLN A 335 -13.63 -14.61 -2.84
N GLN A 336 -12.98 -15.77 -2.67
CA GLN A 336 -13.14 -16.92 -3.57
C GLN A 336 -14.55 -17.50 -3.48
N ASN A 337 -15.08 -17.60 -2.25
CA ASN A 337 -16.40 -18.17 -2.01
C ASN A 337 -17.50 -17.12 -1.80
N HIS A 338 -17.18 -15.83 -1.96
CA HIS A 338 -18.07 -14.69 -1.70
C HIS A 338 -18.77 -14.79 -0.33
N SER A 339 -18.03 -15.22 0.69
CA SER A 339 -18.54 -15.41 2.06
C SER A 339 -17.79 -14.52 3.04
N ILE A 340 -18.37 -14.30 4.22
CA ILE A 340 -17.70 -13.61 5.32
C ILE A 340 -17.44 -14.57 6.47
N ILE A 341 -16.30 -14.41 7.13
CA ILE A 341 -15.88 -15.21 8.27
C ILE A 341 -15.75 -14.29 9.47
N ILE A 342 -16.36 -14.67 10.58
CA ILE A 342 -16.54 -13.80 11.75
C ILE A 342 -16.04 -14.47 13.01
N ALA A 343 -15.27 -13.73 13.80
CA ALA A 343 -14.93 -14.08 15.16
C ALA A 343 -16.09 -13.68 16.08
N ASP A 344 -16.97 -14.65 16.37
CA ASP A 344 -18.15 -14.48 17.23
C ASP A 344 -17.75 -14.78 18.69
N SER A 345 -17.00 -13.86 19.27
CA SER A 345 -16.13 -14.10 20.44
C SER A 345 -16.84 -14.60 21.68
N GLU A 346 -17.97 -13.99 22.06
CA GLU A 346 -18.65 -14.41 23.29
C GLU A 346 -19.47 -15.69 23.09
N ASN A 347 -19.76 -16.07 21.84
CA ASN A 347 -20.25 -17.41 21.50
C ASN A 347 -19.12 -18.44 21.36
N ARG A 348 -17.86 -18.02 21.47
CA ARG A 348 -16.65 -18.84 21.36
C ARG A 348 -16.62 -19.68 20.10
N ARG A 349 -16.91 -19.06 18.96
CA ARG A 349 -16.94 -19.72 17.66
C ARG A 349 -16.44 -18.81 16.55
N VAL A 350 -15.94 -19.44 15.49
CA VAL A 350 -15.77 -18.79 14.20
C VAL A 350 -16.86 -19.28 13.28
N ILE A 351 -17.64 -18.36 12.71
CA ILE A 351 -18.80 -18.65 11.88
C ILE A 351 -18.62 -18.03 10.48
N GLN A 352 -19.00 -18.79 9.46
CA GLN A 352 -19.06 -18.34 8.08
C GLN A 352 -20.50 -18.02 7.70
N TRP A 353 -20.69 -16.90 7.01
CA TRP A 353 -21.94 -16.49 6.39
C TRP A 353 -21.79 -16.43 4.87
N LEU A 354 -22.63 -17.18 4.17
CA LEU A 354 -22.81 -17.10 2.74
C LEU A 354 -24.28 -16.85 2.45
N ASN A 355 -24.66 -15.60 2.20
CA ASN A 355 -26.06 -15.19 2.11
C ASN A 355 -26.86 -15.63 3.35
N GLN A 356 -27.93 -16.42 3.16
CA GLN A 356 -28.74 -16.97 4.25
C GLN A 356 -28.22 -18.30 4.82
N ASN A 357 -27.13 -18.85 4.28
CA ASN A 357 -26.54 -20.10 4.77
C ASN A 357 -25.43 -19.79 5.78
N GLN A 358 -25.49 -20.47 6.93
CA GLN A 358 -24.51 -20.32 7.99
C GLN A 358 -23.84 -21.64 8.31
N GLN A 359 -22.54 -21.59 8.53
CA GLN A 359 -21.76 -22.72 8.95
C GLN A 359 -20.83 -22.31 10.09
N ILE A 360 -20.87 -23.05 11.20
CA ILE A 360 -19.84 -22.90 12.22
C ILE A 360 -18.59 -23.59 11.70
N LEU A 361 -17.52 -22.83 11.51
CA LEU A 361 -16.22 -23.37 11.11
C LEU A 361 -15.52 -23.95 12.33
N ILE A 362 -15.32 -23.15 13.38
CA ILE A 362 -14.56 -23.53 14.57
C ILE A 362 -15.42 -23.33 15.81
N LYS A 363 -15.43 -24.31 16.72
CA LYS A 363 -16.16 -24.29 18.01
C LYS A 363 -15.21 -24.23 19.20
N ASN A 364 -15.69 -23.73 20.33
CA ASN A 364 -14.98 -23.71 21.62
C ASN A 364 -13.64 -22.95 21.57
N ILE A 365 -13.56 -21.91 20.75
CA ILE A 365 -12.38 -21.06 20.61
C ILE A 365 -12.67 -19.67 21.17
N ASN A 366 -11.80 -19.13 22.01
CA ASN A 366 -11.96 -17.78 22.53
C ASN A 366 -11.33 -16.79 21.53
N CYS A 367 -11.95 -16.68 20.35
CA CYS A 367 -11.41 -15.95 19.22
C CYS A 367 -11.44 -14.43 19.43
N ARG A 368 -10.41 -13.71 18.98
CA ARG A 368 -10.41 -12.23 18.89
C ARG A 368 -10.12 -11.72 17.49
N GLY A 369 -9.07 -12.22 16.84
CA GLY A 369 -8.62 -11.79 15.52
C GLY A 369 -8.65 -12.94 14.53
N LEU A 370 -8.89 -12.60 13.27
CA LEU A 370 -8.89 -13.49 12.12
C LEU A 370 -7.90 -13.00 11.07
N ALA A 371 -7.28 -13.95 10.36
CA ALA A 371 -6.57 -13.67 9.12
C ALA A 371 -6.69 -14.88 8.19
N MET A 372 -6.66 -14.65 6.89
CA MET A 372 -6.64 -15.72 5.90
C MET A 372 -5.52 -15.47 4.89
N ASP A 373 -4.73 -16.50 4.61
CA ASP A 373 -3.67 -16.41 3.61
C ASP A 373 -4.18 -16.77 2.20
N LYS A 374 -3.39 -16.48 1.18
CA LYS A 374 -3.71 -16.79 -0.22
C LYS A 374 -3.82 -18.28 -0.53
N ASN A 375 -3.35 -19.16 0.36
CA ASN A 375 -3.43 -20.61 0.22
C ASN A 375 -4.70 -21.19 0.87
N GLY A 376 -5.58 -20.34 1.41
CA GLY A 376 -6.82 -20.77 2.05
C GLY A 376 -6.61 -21.32 3.47
N PHE A 377 -5.58 -20.89 4.19
CA PHE A 377 -5.45 -21.16 5.62
C PHE A 377 -6.09 -20.04 6.44
N LEU A 378 -6.97 -20.41 7.35
CA LEU A 378 -7.60 -19.53 8.33
C LEU A 378 -6.80 -19.56 9.64
N TYR A 379 -6.39 -18.38 10.08
CA TYR A 379 -5.67 -18.15 11.33
C TYR A 379 -6.61 -17.48 12.33
N VAL A 380 -6.51 -17.89 13.60
CA VAL A 380 -7.36 -17.38 14.69
C VAL A 380 -6.53 -17.25 15.96
N SER A 381 -6.59 -16.08 16.60
CA SER A 381 -6.02 -15.88 17.93
C SER A 381 -6.99 -16.38 19.02
N ASP A 382 -6.51 -17.26 19.91
CA ASP A 382 -7.23 -17.63 21.13
C ASP A 382 -6.65 -16.88 22.34
N TYR A 383 -7.37 -15.86 22.81
CA TYR A 383 -6.86 -14.98 23.85
C TYR A 383 -6.78 -15.66 25.23
N LYS A 384 -7.55 -16.73 25.47
CA LYS A 384 -7.51 -17.46 26.75
C LYS A 384 -6.39 -18.49 26.79
N LYS A 385 -6.15 -19.16 25.67
CA LYS A 385 -5.02 -20.10 25.54
C LYS A 385 -3.69 -19.38 25.30
N ASN A 386 -3.72 -18.10 24.90
CA ASN A 386 -2.54 -17.29 24.59
C ASN A 386 -1.74 -17.86 23.42
N GLU A 387 -2.45 -18.20 22.35
CA GLU A 387 -1.85 -18.82 21.17
C GLU A 387 -2.56 -18.34 19.90
N VAL A 388 -1.92 -18.52 18.75
CA VAL A 388 -2.55 -18.40 17.43
C VAL A 388 -2.55 -19.78 16.78
N ARG A 389 -3.70 -20.16 16.24
CA ARG A 389 -3.89 -21.44 15.56
C ARG A 389 -4.27 -21.24 14.10
N ARG A 390 -3.94 -22.24 13.28
CA ARG A 390 -4.20 -22.28 11.84
C ARG A 390 -4.96 -23.55 11.44
N TRP A 391 -5.94 -23.39 10.56
CA TRP A 391 -6.67 -24.47 9.91
C TRP A 391 -6.63 -24.29 8.40
N LYS A 392 -6.64 -25.38 7.66
CA LYS A 392 -6.89 -25.35 6.22
C LYS A 392 -8.40 -25.23 5.98
N MET A 393 -8.80 -24.39 5.02
CA MET A 393 -10.21 -24.23 4.65
C MET A 393 -10.86 -25.59 4.33
N GLY A 394 -12.01 -25.84 4.93
CA GLY A 394 -12.74 -27.11 4.84
C GLY A 394 -12.30 -28.19 5.85
N GLU A 395 -11.19 -28.02 6.55
CA GLU A 395 -10.62 -29.01 7.48
C GLU A 395 -10.69 -28.52 8.95
N TYR A 396 -11.89 -28.21 9.43
CA TYR A 396 -12.09 -27.61 10.76
C TYR A 396 -12.44 -28.60 11.90
N ASN A 397 -12.53 -29.88 11.60
CA ASN A 397 -12.85 -30.92 12.59
C ASN A 397 -11.66 -31.32 13.47
N ASN A 398 -10.47 -30.72 13.24
CA ASN A 398 -9.27 -30.91 14.05
C ASN A 398 -9.04 -29.71 15.00
N GLU A 399 -8.09 -29.84 15.92
CA GLU A 399 -7.78 -28.77 16.88
C GLU A 399 -7.01 -27.57 16.28
N GLY A 400 -6.63 -27.62 15.00
CA GLY A 400 -5.77 -26.63 14.36
C GLY A 400 -4.31 -26.76 14.78
N LEU A 401 -3.41 -26.26 13.93
CA LEU A 401 -1.99 -26.20 14.22
C LEU A 401 -1.67 -24.93 15.02
N VAL A 402 -0.98 -25.04 16.15
CA VAL A 402 -0.44 -23.86 16.85
C VAL A 402 0.73 -23.29 16.07
N VAL A 403 0.67 -21.99 15.74
CA VAL A 403 1.68 -21.29 14.93
C VAL A 403 2.34 -20.12 15.67
N ALA A 404 1.82 -19.73 16.83
CA ALA A 404 2.46 -18.77 17.74
C ALA A 404 1.98 -19.01 19.19
N GLY A 405 2.86 -18.79 20.18
CA GLY A 405 2.52 -18.89 21.60
C GLY A 405 2.34 -20.32 22.14
N GLU A 406 3.05 -21.32 21.58
CA GLU A 406 2.92 -22.75 21.94
C GLU A 406 3.08 -23.03 23.45
N ASN A 407 3.77 -22.17 24.19
CA ASN A 407 4.02 -22.32 25.63
C ASN A 407 3.08 -21.48 26.52
N GLY A 408 2.01 -20.93 25.94
CA GLY A 408 0.94 -20.25 26.66
C GLY A 408 1.34 -18.88 27.20
N LYS A 409 0.81 -18.56 28.40
CA LYS A 409 0.90 -17.22 28.98
C LYS A 409 2.31 -16.86 29.45
N GLY A 410 2.85 -15.75 28.97
CA GLY A 410 4.05 -15.11 29.53
C GLY A 410 4.66 -14.09 28.57
N ASP A 411 5.87 -13.64 28.86
CA ASP A 411 6.58 -12.55 28.15
C ASP A 411 7.85 -13.02 27.42
N GLN A 412 8.20 -14.30 27.50
CA GLN A 412 9.27 -14.90 26.71
C GLN A 412 8.94 -14.87 25.20
N LEU A 413 9.94 -15.06 24.33
CA LEU A 413 9.79 -14.96 22.87
C LEU A 413 8.92 -16.06 22.25
N ASN A 414 8.70 -17.15 22.97
CA ASN A 414 7.84 -18.28 22.61
C ASN A 414 6.47 -18.25 23.35
N HIS A 415 6.19 -17.19 24.11
CA HIS A 415 4.95 -16.99 24.88
C HIS A 415 4.14 -15.83 24.28
N LEU A 416 2.85 -15.81 24.59
CA LEU A 416 1.97 -14.66 24.35
C LEU A 416 1.17 -14.36 25.62
N ASN A 417 0.52 -13.22 25.69
CA ASN A 417 -0.34 -12.81 26.79
C ASN A 417 -1.50 -11.97 26.26
N PHE A 418 -2.68 -12.61 26.19
CA PHE A 418 -3.90 -12.01 25.64
C PHE A 418 -3.73 -11.55 24.18
N PRO A 419 -3.35 -12.44 23.23
CA PRO A 419 -3.25 -12.08 21.82
C PRO A 419 -4.61 -11.63 21.28
N THR A 420 -4.62 -10.53 20.52
CA THR A 420 -5.87 -9.95 19.98
C THR A 420 -5.93 -10.03 18.46
N PHE A 421 -5.56 -8.99 17.72
CA PHE A 421 -5.56 -9.06 16.26
C PHE A 421 -4.27 -9.70 15.73
N ILE A 422 -4.40 -10.22 14.52
CA ILE A 422 -3.33 -10.89 13.80
C ILE A 422 -3.27 -10.40 12.36
N PHE A 423 -2.08 -10.46 11.78
CA PHE A 423 -1.86 -10.27 10.35
C PHE A 423 -0.96 -11.40 9.84
N VAL A 424 -1.18 -11.86 8.62
CA VAL A 424 -0.38 -12.91 7.99
C VAL A 424 0.16 -12.39 6.68
N ASP A 425 1.49 -12.38 6.52
CA ASP A 425 2.15 -11.96 5.28
C ASP A 425 2.16 -13.08 4.23
N GLU A 426 2.63 -12.76 3.02
CA GLU A 426 2.69 -13.72 1.92
C GLU A 426 3.59 -14.93 2.19
N ASP A 427 4.58 -14.77 3.07
CA ASP A 427 5.50 -15.81 3.52
C ASP A 427 4.91 -16.67 4.66
N GLN A 428 3.63 -16.46 4.99
CA GLN A 428 2.92 -17.10 6.11
C GLN A 428 3.53 -16.76 7.48
N SER A 429 4.24 -15.65 7.60
CA SER A 429 4.65 -15.14 8.90
C SER A 429 3.45 -14.52 9.60
N VAL A 430 3.31 -14.80 10.89
CA VAL A 430 2.18 -14.35 11.71
C VAL A 430 2.64 -13.20 12.60
N TYR A 431 2.00 -12.06 12.45
CA TYR A 431 2.14 -10.89 13.32
C TYR A 431 1.01 -10.91 14.32
N VAL A 432 1.32 -10.73 15.60
CA VAL A 432 0.37 -10.86 16.70
C VAL A 432 0.49 -9.67 17.62
N SER A 433 -0.62 -8.98 17.86
CA SER A 433 -0.70 -7.99 18.93
C SER A 433 -0.79 -8.70 20.28
N ASP A 434 0.36 -8.76 20.94
CA ASP A 434 0.56 -9.37 22.26
C ASP A 434 0.16 -8.36 23.35
N CYS A 435 -1.16 -8.13 23.43
CA CYS A 435 -1.78 -6.95 24.03
C CYS A 435 -1.31 -6.68 25.46
N ASN A 436 -1.29 -7.68 26.33
CA ASN A 436 -0.92 -7.49 27.74
C ASN A 436 0.59 -7.46 27.98
N ASN A 437 1.39 -7.78 26.96
CA ASN A 437 2.84 -7.60 27.00
C ASN A 437 3.29 -6.30 26.29
N HIS A 438 2.35 -5.48 25.80
CA HIS A 438 2.65 -4.17 25.23
C HIS A 438 3.62 -4.22 24.04
N ARG A 439 3.45 -5.23 23.19
CA ARG A 439 4.33 -5.48 22.05
C ARG A 439 3.58 -6.10 20.88
N VAL A 440 4.19 -6.05 19.70
CA VAL A 440 3.82 -6.87 18.55
C VAL A 440 4.92 -7.86 18.28
N MET A 441 4.54 -9.11 18.09
CA MET A 441 5.45 -10.22 17.84
C MET A 441 5.25 -10.76 16.43
N LYS A 442 6.35 -11.12 15.74
CA LYS A 442 6.34 -11.81 14.44
C LYS A 442 6.88 -13.23 14.62
N TRP A 443 6.12 -14.24 14.21
CA TRP A 443 6.62 -15.60 13.98
C TRP A 443 6.79 -15.82 12.50
N ARG A 444 8.00 -16.18 12.06
CA ARG A 444 8.18 -16.76 10.72
C ARG A 444 7.50 -18.12 10.67
N LYS A 445 7.13 -18.57 9.46
CA LYS A 445 6.58 -19.91 9.25
C LYS A 445 7.46 -20.97 9.92
N ASP A 446 6.83 -21.86 10.68
CA ASP A 446 7.44 -22.98 11.41
C ASP A 446 8.47 -22.59 12.50
N ALA A 447 8.61 -21.30 12.83
CA ALA A 447 9.48 -20.84 13.90
C ALA A 447 8.96 -21.25 15.28
N LYS A 448 9.87 -21.60 16.19
CA LYS A 448 9.55 -21.97 17.59
C LYS A 448 9.42 -20.78 18.54
N GLU A 449 10.02 -19.66 18.17
CA GLU A 449 9.95 -18.40 18.90
C GLU A 449 9.73 -17.25 17.91
N GLY A 450 9.16 -16.16 18.41
CA GLY A 450 8.90 -14.95 17.66
C GLY A 450 9.98 -13.90 17.90
N THR A 451 9.91 -12.84 17.11
CA THR A 451 10.72 -11.64 17.28
C THR A 451 9.81 -10.47 17.61
N ILE A 452 10.25 -9.61 18.54
CA ILE A 452 9.56 -8.34 18.80
C ILE A 452 9.79 -7.44 17.59
N VAL A 453 8.70 -6.92 17.02
CA VAL A 453 8.75 -6.07 15.81
C VAL A 453 8.13 -4.69 16.01
N ALA A 454 7.45 -4.46 17.13
CA ALA A 454 7.03 -3.14 17.60
C ALA A 454 6.83 -3.16 19.12
N GLY A 455 7.16 -2.06 19.79
CA GLY A 455 7.09 -1.96 21.26
C GLY A 455 8.08 -2.90 21.95
N GLY A 456 7.66 -3.51 23.07
CA GLY A 456 8.50 -4.43 23.84
C GLY A 456 9.37 -3.77 24.92
N ASN A 457 9.40 -2.44 25.00
CA ASN A 457 10.10 -1.69 26.04
C ASN A 457 9.18 -1.31 27.23
N GLY A 458 8.22 -2.19 27.52
CA GLY A 458 7.22 -2.03 28.57
C GLY A 458 6.02 -1.17 28.19
N TYR A 459 5.11 -1.02 29.15
CA TYR A 459 3.92 -0.17 29.05
C TYR A 459 4.31 1.31 29.06
N GLY A 460 3.84 2.08 28.07
CA GLY A 460 4.00 3.53 28.08
C GLY A 460 3.64 4.21 26.76
N GLY A 461 3.92 5.52 26.68
CA GLY A 461 3.58 6.37 25.53
C GLY A 461 4.77 6.89 24.74
N ASN A 462 5.99 6.43 25.04
CA ASN A 462 7.19 6.77 24.28
C ASN A 462 7.13 6.17 22.86
N LEU A 463 8.06 6.55 21.99
CA LEU A 463 8.07 6.09 20.59
C LEU A 463 8.53 4.63 20.44
N ASP A 464 9.21 4.09 21.45
CA ASP A 464 9.65 2.70 21.58
C ASP A 464 8.69 1.84 22.43
N GLN A 465 7.59 2.43 22.93
CA GLN A 465 6.63 1.79 23.83
C GLN A 465 5.22 1.73 23.23
N LEU A 466 4.43 0.79 23.72
CA LEU A 466 3.02 0.63 23.40
C LEU A 466 2.18 0.51 24.69
N SER A 467 0.87 0.68 24.56
CA SER A 467 -0.13 0.57 25.61
C SER A 467 -1.32 -0.23 25.07
N TYR A 468 -1.44 -1.48 25.53
CA TYR A 468 -2.45 -2.45 25.12
C TYR A 468 -2.73 -2.51 23.60
N PRO A 469 -1.71 -2.74 22.74
CA PRO A 469 -1.90 -2.71 21.29
C PRO A 469 -2.94 -3.74 20.84
N ARG A 470 -3.79 -3.35 19.87
CA ARG A 470 -4.85 -4.21 19.33
C ARG A 470 -4.65 -4.52 17.86
N GLY A 471 -5.05 -3.64 16.94
CA GLY A 471 -4.88 -3.88 15.50
C GLY A 471 -3.42 -3.91 15.10
N VAL A 472 -3.07 -4.84 14.21
CA VAL A 472 -1.79 -4.89 13.51
C VAL A 472 -2.05 -5.19 12.04
N ILE A 473 -1.45 -4.41 11.16
CA ILE A 473 -1.39 -4.68 9.72
C ILE A 473 0.01 -4.36 9.23
N VAL A 474 0.43 -5.01 8.14
CA VAL A 474 1.72 -4.79 7.52
C VAL A 474 1.48 -4.40 6.08
N ASP A 475 2.13 -3.34 5.61
CA ASP A 475 2.07 -2.97 4.20
C ASP A 475 3.01 -3.84 3.35
N ASP A 476 2.91 -3.72 2.03
CA ASP A 476 3.76 -4.43 1.07
C ASP A 476 5.26 -4.07 1.20
N LEU A 477 5.58 -3.05 1.98
CA LEU A 477 6.94 -2.59 2.25
C LEU A 477 7.47 -3.21 3.54
N GLY A 478 6.66 -3.99 4.27
CA GLY A 478 6.99 -4.58 5.55
C GLY A 478 6.92 -3.59 6.72
N GLN A 479 6.37 -2.40 6.52
CA GLN A 479 6.13 -1.45 7.61
C GLN A 479 4.94 -1.93 8.42
N ILE A 480 5.11 -1.95 9.74
CA ILE A 480 4.14 -2.51 10.68
C ILE A 480 3.35 -1.37 11.28
N TYR A 481 2.05 -1.36 11.05
CA TYR A 481 1.12 -0.39 11.59
C TYR A 481 0.39 -1.00 12.78
N VAL A 482 0.41 -0.30 13.90
CA VAL A 482 -0.12 -0.79 15.17
C VAL A 482 -1.12 0.21 15.72
N ALA A 483 -2.33 -0.27 16.03
CA ALA A 483 -3.29 0.49 16.80
C ALA A 483 -2.87 0.42 18.28
N ASP A 484 -2.21 1.48 18.73
CA ASP A 484 -1.72 1.62 20.08
C ASP A 484 -2.84 2.15 20.98
N LEU A 485 -3.79 1.24 21.25
CA LEU A 485 -5.12 1.54 21.79
C LEU A 485 -5.06 2.44 23.03
N GLY A 486 -4.23 2.10 24.01
CA GLY A 486 -4.20 2.83 25.28
C GLY A 486 -3.50 4.18 25.21
N ASN A 487 -2.92 4.52 24.05
CA ASN A 487 -2.31 5.83 23.76
C ASN A 487 -3.07 6.61 22.69
N ASP A 488 -4.25 6.14 22.26
CA ASP A 488 -5.14 6.81 21.30
C ASP A 488 -4.43 7.25 19.99
N ARG A 489 -3.58 6.35 19.46
CA ARG A 489 -2.77 6.62 18.26
C ARG A 489 -2.59 5.38 17.40
N VAL A 490 -2.26 5.60 16.13
CA VAL A 490 -1.67 4.57 15.26
C VAL A 490 -0.20 4.87 15.11
N MET A 491 0.63 3.86 15.33
CA MET A 491 2.07 3.92 15.21
C MET A 491 2.54 3.09 14.02
N ARG A 492 3.70 3.44 13.47
CA ARG A 492 4.37 2.68 12.40
C ARG A 492 5.80 2.36 12.78
N TRP A 493 6.20 1.10 12.62
CA TRP A 493 7.59 0.66 12.71
C TRP A 493 8.09 0.22 11.33
N CYS A 494 9.27 0.69 10.95
CA CYS A 494 10.01 0.13 9.82
C CYS A 494 10.93 -0.98 10.32
N GLU A 495 11.23 -1.94 9.45
CA GLU A 495 12.11 -3.06 9.78
C GLU A 495 13.46 -2.58 10.33
N GLY A 496 13.89 -3.15 11.46
CA GLY A 496 15.15 -2.82 12.12
C GLY A 496 15.18 -1.50 12.90
N LYS A 497 14.04 -0.79 13.05
CA LYS A 497 13.95 0.41 13.90
C LYS A 497 13.60 0.08 15.34
N GLU A 498 14.29 0.72 16.29
CA GLU A 498 14.02 0.59 17.73
C GLU A 498 12.77 1.41 18.14
N GLU A 499 12.56 2.57 17.51
CA GLU A 499 11.43 3.45 17.73
C GLU A 499 10.48 3.46 16.54
N GLY A 500 9.19 3.64 16.83
CA GLY A 500 8.15 3.85 15.84
C GLY A 500 7.83 5.33 15.64
N GLU A 501 7.01 5.60 14.65
CA GLU A 501 6.55 6.95 14.32
C GLU A 501 5.03 7.04 14.48
N VAL A 502 4.55 8.16 15.04
CA VAL A 502 3.11 8.43 15.13
C VAL A 502 2.58 8.72 13.72
N VAL A 503 1.70 7.87 13.22
CA VAL A 503 1.03 8.02 11.93
C VAL A 503 -0.12 9.01 12.08
N VAL A 504 -1.04 8.71 12.99
CA VAL A 504 -2.23 9.52 13.28
C VAL A 504 -2.60 9.40 14.76
N GLY A 505 -3.31 10.41 15.28
CA GLY A 505 -3.68 10.50 16.69
C GLY A 505 -2.72 11.35 17.54
N ARG A 506 -2.94 11.37 18.87
CA ARG A 506 -2.11 12.05 19.90
C ARG A 506 -2.09 13.60 19.94
N ASN A 507 -2.45 14.34 18.88
CA ASN A 507 -2.09 15.78 18.76
C ASN A 507 -3.20 16.85 18.84
N GLY A 508 -4.38 16.54 19.38
CA GLY A 508 -5.37 17.59 19.73
C GLY A 508 -5.93 18.44 18.58
N GLN A 509 -5.63 18.11 17.32
CA GLN A 509 -6.07 18.83 16.11
C GLN A 509 -6.74 17.83 15.15
N GLY A 510 -8.04 18.01 14.90
CA GLY A 510 -8.84 17.21 13.95
C GLY A 510 -9.17 15.78 14.39
N ASN A 511 -10.46 15.39 14.31
CA ASN A 511 -11.01 14.03 14.46
C ASN A 511 -10.18 13.02 15.30
N GLN A 512 -10.02 13.26 16.60
CA GLN A 512 -9.25 12.41 17.51
C GLN A 512 -9.68 10.93 17.45
N LEU A 513 -8.68 10.05 17.54
CA LEU A 513 -8.88 8.64 17.84
C LEU A 513 -9.17 8.48 19.34
N ASP A 514 -10.01 7.52 19.68
CA ASP A 514 -10.28 7.09 21.05
C ASP A 514 -10.40 5.56 21.04
N HIS A 515 -9.37 4.93 21.62
CA HIS A 515 -9.18 3.48 21.66
C HIS A 515 -9.19 2.82 20.27
N PRO A 516 -8.30 3.20 19.34
CA PRO A 516 -8.25 2.59 18.02
C PRO A 516 -8.06 1.06 18.14
N CYS A 517 -8.83 0.30 17.37
CA CYS A 517 -8.83 -1.16 17.39
C CYS A 517 -8.35 -1.74 16.06
N GLY A 518 -9.25 -2.20 15.20
CA GLY A 518 -8.90 -2.76 13.89
C GLY A 518 -8.35 -1.71 12.94
N LEU A 519 -7.44 -2.15 12.07
CA LEU A 519 -6.83 -1.36 11.01
C LEU A 519 -7.03 -2.08 9.68
N SER A 520 -7.18 -1.34 8.59
CA SER A 520 -7.18 -1.91 7.23
C SER A 520 -6.71 -0.85 6.24
N PHE A 521 -6.12 -1.29 5.12
CA PHE A 521 -5.77 -0.43 3.99
C PHE A 521 -6.78 -0.63 2.86
N ASP A 522 -7.04 0.42 2.08
CA ASP A 522 -7.54 0.24 0.72
C ASP A 522 -6.38 0.09 -0.29
N ASP A 523 -6.72 -0.17 -1.54
CA ASP A 523 -5.79 -0.39 -2.65
C ASP A 523 -5.00 0.88 -3.05
N GLU A 524 -5.41 2.05 -2.59
CA GLU A 524 -4.67 3.32 -2.68
C GLU A 524 -3.76 3.55 -1.47
N GLY A 525 -3.77 2.62 -0.50
CA GLY A 525 -3.01 2.69 0.74
C GLY A 525 -3.57 3.68 1.76
N ASN A 526 -4.81 4.16 1.60
CA ASN A 526 -5.46 4.94 2.64
C ASN A 526 -5.69 4.07 3.88
N LEU A 527 -5.44 4.63 5.06
CA LEU A 527 -5.56 3.92 6.32
C LEU A 527 -6.97 4.08 6.89
N TYR A 528 -7.63 2.98 7.20
CA TYR A 528 -8.89 2.95 7.92
C TYR A 528 -8.68 2.43 9.33
N VAL A 529 -9.32 3.09 10.28
CA VAL A 529 -9.17 2.82 11.71
C VAL A 529 -10.54 2.68 12.34
N ALA A 530 -10.79 1.54 12.99
CA ALA A 530 -11.93 1.37 13.86
C ALA A 530 -11.73 2.17 15.14
N ASN A 531 -12.42 3.30 15.24
CA ASN A 531 -12.32 4.24 16.34
C ASN A 531 -13.35 3.85 17.42
N PHE A 532 -13.00 2.81 18.19
CA PHE A 532 -13.89 2.02 19.04
C PHE A 532 -14.76 2.86 19.98
N ARG A 533 -14.18 3.78 20.77
CA ARG A 533 -14.97 4.58 21.72
C ARG A 533 -15.70 5.75 21.07
N ASN A 534 -15.32 6.14 19.86
CA ASN A 534 -16.06 7.13 19.08
C ASN A 534 -17.12 6.52 18.17
N HIS A 535 -17.31 5.20 18.20
CA HIS A 535 -18.36 4.49 17.46
C HIS A 535 -18.38 4.79 15.94
N ARG A 536 -17.20 4.90 15.32
CA ARG A 536 -17.04 5.23 13.89
C ARG A 536 -15.82 4.58 13.27
N ILE A 537 -15.79 4.51 11.95
CA ILE A 537 -14.59 4.19 11.17
C ILE A 537 -14.03 5.49 10.60
N GLN A 538 -12.73 5.72 10.82
CA GLN A 538 -12.03 6.87 10.27
C GLN A 538 -11.13 6.46 9.12
N LYS A 539 -11.18 7.20 8.02
CA LYS A 539 -10.26 7.12 6.89
C LYS A 539 -9.24 8.25 6.99
N PHE A 540 -7.97 7.91 6.81
CA PHE A 540 -6.86 8.84 6.66
C PHE A 540 -6.26 8.66 5.28
N GLU A 541 -6.30 9.73 4.50
CA GLU A 541 -5.78 9.70 3.14
C GLU A 541 -4.26 9.76 3.14
N MET A 542 -3.64 8.94 2.29
CA MET A 542 -2.21 9.02 2.06
C MET A 542 -1.86 10.35 1.37
N ILE A 543 -0.74 10.95 1.75
CA ILE A 543 -0.12 12.10 1.10
C ILE A 543 1.07 11.55 0.32
N LEU A 544 1.04 11.76 -0.99
CA LEU A 544 2.12 11.41 -1.93
C LEU A 544 3.30 12.38 -1.81
#